data_AF-A0A1M4NCE7-F1
#
_entry.id   AF-A0A1M4NCE7-F1
#
_cell.length_a   1.000
_cell.length_b   1.000
_cell.length_c   1.000
_cell.angle_alpha   90.00
_cell.angle_beta   90.00
_cell.angle_gamma   90.00
#
_symmetry.space_group_name_H-M   'P 1'
#
loop_
_entity.id
_entity.type
_entity.pdbx_description
1 polymer ?
#
loop_
_entity_poly.entity_id
_entity_poly.type
_entity_poly.pdbx_seq_one_letter_code
_entity_poly.pdbx_strand_id
1 'polypeptide(L)'
;MLDLQRGNFLVDKLCDYMEKILKNEIQWPDGFEKNKWYRPAQPLFVASKLSIFGSSCKEYMEVFNCWHAILKEAFADGQYSKDRANKISKELLGCNIDGSYIGLNSIYLIELFANMEAEISDDLKECYIKWLHHNGEAIGYTSVVLNQGFNNNFSQLYKVYFLLSKFSSFKTEFEEELTTLLKMRNKDGFWNFGRAFSCQKLSDDWRSKVRMNIDHTIMALLLFSST
;
A
#
# COMPACT_ATOMS: atom_id res chain seq x y z
N MET A 1 6.39 -9.37 -7.64
CA MET A 1 7.58 -9.52 -6.78
C MET A 1 8.47 -10.59 -7.42
N LEU A 2 9.81 -10.51 -7.35
CA LEU A 2 10.66 -11.67 -7.74
C LEU A 2 10.60 -12.81 -6.71
N ASP A 3 9.64 -12.77 -5.77
CA ASP A 3 9.52 -13.62 -4.58
C ASP A 3 10.84 -13.84 -3.82
N LEU A 4 11.72 -12.85 -3.85
CA LEU A 4 12.93 -12.86 -3.03
C LEU A 4 12.52 -12.57 -1.58
N GLN A 5 12.69 -13.56 -0.72
CA GLN A 5 12.40 -13.48 0.71
C GLN A 5 13.70 -13.38 1.52
N ARG A 6 13.56 -13.12 2.83
CA ARG A 6 14.67 -13.27 3.78
C ARG A 6 15.28 -14.66 3.70
N GLY A 7 16.58 -14.77 4.00
CA GLY A 7 17.42 -15.93 3.71
C GLY A 7 18.16 -15.81 2.38
N ASN A 8 17.76 -14.87 1.51
CA ASN A 8 18.59 -14.44 0.39
C ASN A 8 19.57 -13.36 0.87
N PHE A 9 20.86 -13.53 0.59
CA PHE A 9 21.93 -12.62 1.02
C PHE A 9 21.69 -11.13 0.70
N LEU A 10 21.14 -10.80 -0.47
CA LEU A 10 20.87 -9.42 -0.85
C LEU A 10 19.65 -8.86 -0.12
N VAL A 11 18.62 -9.68 0.07
CA VAL A 11 17.42 -9.31 0.84
C VAL A 11 17.77 -9.09 2.31
N ASP A 12 18.55 -9.99 2.90
CA ASP A 12 18.97 -9.88 4.30
C ASP A 12 19.80 -8.61 4.52
N LYS A 13 20.75 -8.30 3.63
CA LYS A 13 21.50 -7.04 3.68
C LYS A 13 20.61 -5.79 3.57
N LEU A 14 19.60 -5.84 2.70
CA LEU A 14 18.65 -4.73 2.55
C LEU A 14 17.80 -4.56 3.82
N CYS A 15 17.31 -5.66 4.38
CA CYS A 15 16.53 -5.65 5.62
C CYS A 15 17.36 -5.13 6.79
N ASP A 16 18.60 -5.62 6.96
CA ASP A 16 19.53 -5.16 7.98
C ASP A 16 19.79 -3.65 7.88
N TYR A 17 19.96 -3.13 6.66
CA TYR A 17 20.12 -1.70 6.43
C TYR A 17 18.89 -0.90 6.86
N MET A 18 17.68 -1.35 6.48
CA MET A 18 16.42 -0.70 6.87
C MET A 18 16.21 -0.74 8.39
N GLU A 19 16.48 -1.87 9.04
CA GLU A 19 16.39 -2.00 10.50
C GLU A 19 17.36 -1.05 11.22
N LYS A 20 18.59 -0.90 10.70
CA LYS A 20 19.57 0.03 11.25
C LYS A 20 19.15 1.50 11.11
N ILE A 21 18.41 1.86 10.07
CA ILE A 21 17.81 3.20 9.97
C ILE A 21 16.76 3.37 11.07
N LEU A 22 15.87 2.40 11.27
CA LEU A 22 14.83 2.47 12.31
C LEU A 22 15.44 2.55 13.73
N LYS A 23 16.56 1.87 13.97
CA LYS A 23 17.35 1.92 15.21
C LYS A 23 18.14 3.21 15.41
N ASN A 24 18.14 4.10 14.41
CA ASN A 24 19.01 5.28 14.35
C ASN A 24 20.52 4.95 14.42
N GLU A 25 20.91 3.73 14.07
CA GLU A 25 22.32 3.33 13.91
C GLU A 25 22.90 3.86 12.59
N ILE A 26 22.04 4.04 11.58
CA ILE A 26 22.36 4.66 10.31
C ILE A 26 21.47 5.90 10.15
N GLN A 27 22.08 7.03 9.77
CA GLN A 27 21.34 8.26 9.50
C GLN A 27 20.50 8.11 8.23
N TRP A 28 19.35 8.78 8.22
CA TRP A 28 18.54 8.93 7.02
C TRP A 28 19.39 9.52 5.88
N PRO A 29 19.41 8.89 4.69
CA PRO A 29 20.36 9.25 3.64
C PRO A 29 20.02 10.57 2.93
N ASP A 30 18.75 10.99 2.91
CA ASP A 30 18.37 12.22 2.22
C ASP A 30 18.57 13.47 3.09
N GLY A 31 18.72 14.60 2.41
CA GLY A 31 18.83 15.91 3.07
C GLY A 31 17.56 16.30 3.82
N PHE A 32 17.71 17.07 4.89
CA PHE A 32 16.59 17.53 5.71
C PHE A 32 15.62 18.43 4.94
N GLU A 33 14.33 18.09 4.98
CA GLU A 33 13.26 19.00 4.56
C GLU A 33 12.62 19.70 5.75
N LYS A 34 12.31 21.00 5.61
CA LYS A 34 11.65 21.79 6.65
C LYS A 34 10.18 21.43 6.89
N ASN A 35 9.60 20.56 6.06
CA ASN A 35 8.18 20.24 6.16
C ASN A 35 7.91 19.45 7.46
N LYS A 36 6.82 19.78 8.15
CA LYS A 36 6.49 19.21 9.48
C LYS A 36 6.25 17.70 9.47
N TRP A 37 5.94 17.12 8.31
CA TRP A 37 5.66 15.70 8.13
C TRP A 37 6.92 14.89 7.84
N TYR A 38 8.02 15.54 7.47
CA TYR A 38 9.22 14.89 6.97
C TYR A 38 9.82 13.92 7.99
N ARG A 39 10.01 14.37 9.23
CA ARG A 39 10.55 13.52 10.30
C ARG A 39 9.64 12.32 10.62
N PRO A 40 8.32 12.49 10.81
CA PRO A 40 7.40 11.36 10.96
C PRO A 40 7.34 10.42 9.74
N ALA A 41 7.59 10.94 8.53
CA ALA A 41 7.51 10.16 7.30
C ALA A 41 8.66 9.16 7.12
N GLN A 42 9.87 9.52 7.56
CA GLN A 42 11.06 8.67 7.43
C GLN A 42 10.87 7.25 7.96
N PRO A 43 10.50 7.04 9.25
CA PRO A 43 10.29 5.68 9.77
C PRO A 43 9.13 4.97 9.07
N LEU A 44 8.07 5.70 8.67
CA LEU A 44 6.97 5.12 7.89
C LEU A 44 7.45 4.56 6.55
N PHE A 45 8.27 5.30 5.80
CA PHE A 45 8.78 4.84 4.50
C PHE A 45 9.63 3.59 4.63
N VAL A 46 10.50 3.55 5.64
CA VAL A 46 11.32 2.37 5.91
C VAL A 46 10.47 1.19 6.34
N ALA A 47 9.56 1.37 7.31
CA ALA A 47 8.71 0.30 7.81
C ALA A 47 7.79 -0.24 6.70
N SER A 48 7.21 0.62 5.87
CA SER A 48 6.43 0.22 4.69
C SER A 48 7.22 -0.72 3.78
N LYS A 49 8.45 -0.37 3.41
CA LYS A 49 9.26 -1.21 2.52
C LYS A 49 9.78 -2.47 3.21
N LEU A 50 10.14 -2.38 4.49
CA LEU A 50 10.56 -3.52 5.29
C LEU A 50 9.41 -4.53 5.49
N SER A 51 8.16 -4.07 5.56
CA SER A 51 6.99 -4.93 5.75
C SER A 51 6.80 -5.97 4.64
N ILE A 52 7.30 -5.72 3.44
CA ILE A 52 7.30 -6.68 2.32
C ILE A 52 8.05 -7.96 2.68
N PHE A 53 9.11 -7.85 3.48
CA PHE A 53 9.97 -8.97 3.88
C PHE A 53 9.69 -9.44 5.31
N GLY A 54 8.85 -8.71 6.05
CA GLY A 54 8.68 -8.85 7.48
C GLY A 54 9.90 -8.37 8.28
N SER A 55 9.66 -7.98 9.53
CA SER A 55 10.71 -7.79 10.54
C SER A 55 10.10 -8.01 11.92
N SER A 56 10.89 -8.54 12.84
CA SER A 56 10.52 -8.69 14.25
C SER A 56 11.34 -7.75 15.14
N CYS A 57 12.09 -6.81 14.56
CA CYS A 57 12.82 -5.85 15.39
C CYS A 57 11.85 -4.92 16.11
N LYS A 58 12.24 -4.49 17.31
CA LYS A 58 11.40 -3.70 18.19
C LYS A 58 10.97 -2.40 17.53
N GLU A 59 11.89 -1.72 16.85
CA GLU A 59 11.68 -0.41 16.25
C GLU A 59 10.69 -0.48 15.08
N TYR A 60 10.74 -1.56 14.29
CA TYR A 60 9.73 -1.83 13.26
C TYR A 60 8.33 -1.98 13.86
N MET A 61 8.21 -2.77 14.92
CA MET A 61 6.94 -2.96 15.62
C MET A 61 6.46 -1.67 16.29
N GLU A 62 7.34 -0.83 16.81
CA GLU A 62 7.00 0.48 17.35
C GLU A 62 6.39 1.40 16.29
N VAL A 63 6.94 1.41 15.06
CA VAL A 63 6.37 2.17 13.95
C VAL A 63 4.99 1.63 13.57
N PHE A 64 4.84 0.31 13.43
CA PHE A 64 3.54 -0.29 13.15
C PHE A 64 2.52 0.04 14.25
N ASN A 65 2.87 -0.16 15.52
CA ASN A 65 1.99 0.09 16.66
C ASN A 65 1.57 1.56 16.76
N CYS A 66 2.48 2.49 16.44
CA CYS A 66 2.18 3.91 16.39
C CYS A 66 1.08 4.21 15.35
N TRP A 67 1.26 3.74 14.11
CA TRP A 67 0.29 3.98 13.04
C TRP A 67 -1.01 3.18 13.22
N HIS A 68 -0.93 1.98 13.79
CA HIS A 68 -2.09 1.19 14.13
C HIS A 68 -2.91 1.86 15.24
N ALA A 69 -2.28 2.47 16.25
CA ALA A 69 -3.00 3.25 17.26
C ALA A 69 -3.74 4.45 16.64
N ILE A 70 -3.12 5.13 15.68
CA ILE A 70 -3.77 6.22 14.93
C ILE A 70 -4.97 5.68 14.13
N LEU A 71 -4.81 4.55 13.43
CA LEU A 71 -5.88 3.90 12.69
C LEU A 71 -7.05 3.53 13.61
N LYS A 72 -6.78 2.86 14.74
CA LYS A 72 -7.81 2.46 15.72
C LYS A 72 -8.60 3.65 16.23
N GLU A 73 -7.91 4.72 16.64
CA GLU A 73 -8.56 5.90 17.20
C GLU A 73 -9.34 6.69 16.13
N ALA A 74 -8.81 6.78 14.90
CA ALA A 74 -9.50 7.43 13.79
C ALA A 74 -10.85 6.76 13.47
N PHE A 75 -10.97 5.45 13.68
CA PHE A 75 -12.14 4.63 13.38
C PHE A 75 -12.87 4.09 14.62
N ALA A 76 -12.66 4.67 15.80
CA ALA A 76 -13.21 4.13 17.04
C ALA A 76 -14.75 4.00 17.07
N ASP A 77 -15.48 4.80 16.28
CA ASP A 77 -16.95 4.67 16.12
C ASP A 77 -17.37 3.97 14.82
N GLY A 78 -16.45 3.25 14.16
CA GLY A 78 -16.69 2.59 12.87
C GLY A 78 -16.70 3.51 11.65
N GLN A 79 -16.47 4.83 11.84
CA GLN A 79 -16.30 5.80 10.77
C GLN A 79 -15.05 6.64 10.99
N TYR A 80 -14.39 7.02 9.89
CA TYR A 80 -13.21 7.87 9.94
C TYR A 80 -13.54 9.24 10.54
N SER A 81 -12.79 9.63 11.56
CA SER A 81 -12.81 10.97 12.14
C SER A 81 -11.46 11.65 11.95
N LYS A 82 -11.45 12.69 11.12
CA LYS A 82 -10.31 13.59 10.91
C LYS A 82 -9.80 14.19 12.22
N ASP A 83 -10.72 14.59 13.11
CA ASP A 83 -10.36 15.24 14.36
C ASP A 83 -9.68 14.27 15.31
N ARG A 84 -10.18 13.03 15.42
CA ARG A 84 -9.53 11.97 16.19
C ARG A 84 -8.17 11.62 15.60
N ALA A 85 -8.10 11.39 14.28
CA ALA A 85 -6.86 11.07 13.59
C ALA A 85 -5.77 12.13 13.83
N ASN A 86 -6.11 13.41 13.71
CA ASN A 86 -5.17 14.51 13.96
C ASN A 86 -4.81 14.67 15.44
N LYS A 87 -5.75 14.45 16.35
CA LYS A 87 -5.48 14.52 17.79
C LYS A 87 -4.45 13.46 18.18
N ILE A 88 -4.71 12.20 17.87
CA ILE A 88 -3.82 11.09 18.23
C ILE A 88 -2.49 11.16 17.47
N SER A 89 -2.50 11.56 16.19
CA SER A 89 -1.25 11.73 15.44
C SER A 89 -0.40 12.87 16.00
N LYS A 90 -1.00 13.95 16.50
CA LYS A 90 -0.26 15.04 17.13
C LYS A 90 0.38 14.58 18.44
N GLU A 91 -0.30 13.73 19.21
CA GLU A 91 0.23 13.15 20.44
C GLU A 91 1.39 12.16 20.17
N LEU A 92 1.25 11.30 19.16
CA LEU A 92 2.23 10.25 18.86
C LEU A 92 3.38 10.68 17.94
N LEU A 93 3.10 11.52 16.94
CA LEU A 93 4.04 11.94 15.89
C LEU A 93 4.44 13.41 15.98
N GLY A 94 3.77 14.20 16.83
CA GLY A 94 4.00 15.65 16.93
C GLY A 94 3.38 16.46 15.79
N CYS A 95 2.57 15.86 14.91
CA CYS A 95 1.93 16.56 13.79
C CYS A 95 0.54 16.02 13.43
N ASN A 96 -0.29 16.89 12.84
CA ASN A 96 -1.54 16.50 12.19
C ASN A 96 -1.23 15.81 10.86
N ILE A 97 -1.90 14.69 10.56
CA ILE A 97 -1.65 13.88 9.35
C ILE A 97 -2.74 14.00 8.27
N ASP A 98 -3.93 14.45 8.62
CA ASP A 98 -5.02 14.59 7.64
C ASP A 98 -4.68 15.64 6.57
N GLY A 99 -4.96 15.33 5.31
CA GLY A 99 -4.60 16.16 4.16
C GLY A 99 -3.09 16.21 3.86
N SER A 100 -2.29 15.34 4.47
CA SER A 100 -0.85 15.23 4.23
C SER A 100 -0.50 14.00 3.39
N TYR A 101 0.71 13.97 2.83
CA TYR A 101 1.23 12.81 2.10
C TYR A 101 1.51 11.58 3.00
N ILE A 102 1.47 11.74 4.33
CA ILE A 102 1.54 10.66 5.33
C ILE A 102 0.19 10.41 6.03
N GLY A 103 -0.92 10.96 5.52
CA GLY A 103 -2.26 10.65 6.02
C GLY A 103 -2.59 9.17 5.87
N LEU A 104 -3.66 8.70 6.52
CA LEU A 104 -4.07 7.28 6.46
C LEU A 104 -4.36 6.77 5.03
N ASN A 105 -4.55 7.66 4.06
CA ASN A 105 -4.65 7.36 2.62
C ASN A 105 -3.30 7.39 1.89
N SER A 106 -2.16 7.38 2.58
CA SER A 106 -0.83 7.29 1.96
C SER A 106 -0.56 5.88 1.45
N ILE A 107 0.05 5.76 0.26
CA ILE A 107 0.44 4.45 -0.30
C ILE A 107 1.36 3.65 0.64
N TYR A 108 2.17 4.33 1.45
CA TYR A 108 3.08 3.69 2.40
C TYR A 108 2.34 3.10 3.61
N LEU A 109 1.25 3.74 4.05
CA LEU A 109 0.41 3.18 5.12
C LEU A 109 -0.44 2.03 4.62
N ILE A 110 -0.98 2.16 3.41
CA ILE A 110 -1.68 1.05 2.74
C ILE A 110 -0.74 -0.15 2.61
N GLU A 111 0.50 0.03 2.16
CA GLU A 111 1.48 -1.06 2.05
C GLU A 111 1.84 -1.66 3.41
N LEU A 112 2.10 -0.83 4.43
CA LEU A 112 2.41 -1.31 5.78
C LEU A 112 1.26 -2.13 6.36
N PHE A 113 0.02 -1.60 6.34
CA PHE A 113 -1.14 -2.28 6.88
C PHE A 113 -1.53 -3.52 6.07
N ALA A 114 -1.37 -3.50 4.74
CA ALA A 114 -1.64 -4.65 3.90
C ALA A 114 -0.70 -5.83 4.19
N ASN A 115 0.58 -5.56 4.47
CA ASN A 115 1.55 -6.59 4.82
C ASN A 115 1.46 -7.03 6.30
N MET A 116 0.83 -6.21 7.15
CA MET A 116 0.60 -6.48 8.57
C MET A 116 -0.87 -6.76 8.88
N GLU A 117 -1.65 -7.18 7.87
CA GLU A 117 -3.11 -7.26 8.01
C GLU A 117 -3.53 -8.31 9.04
N ALA A 118 -2.73 -9.34 9.27
CA ALA A 118 -2.93 -10.31 10.35
C ALA A 118 -2.97 -9.69 11.77
N GLU A 119 -2.34 -8.52 11.96
CA GLU A 119 -2.27 -7.81 13.25
C GLU A 119 -3.40 -6.78 13.43
N ILE A 120 -4.28 -6.65 12.44
CA ILE A 120 -5.40 -5.70 12.42
C ILE A 120 -6.69 -6.51 12.57
N SER A 121 -7.65 -6.05 13.38
CA SER A 121 -8.96 -6.71 13.51
C SER A 121 -9.79 -6.56 12.23
N ASP A 122 -10.56 -7.58 11.86
CA ASP A 122 -11.36 -7.56 10.62
C ASP A 122 -12.31 -6.36 10.52
N ASP A 123 -13.03 -6.03 11.60
CA ASP A 123 -13.91 -4.84 11.65
C ASP A 123 -13.16 -3.54 11.28
N LEU A 124 -11.91 -3.41 11.72
CA LEU A 124 -11.09 -2.23 11.45
C LEU A 124 -10.59 -2.23 10.00
N LYS A 125 -10.25 -3.40 9.44
CA LYS A 125 -9.88 -3.53 8.02
C LYS A 125 -11.06 -3.12 7.13
N GLU A 126 -12.26 -3.59 7.44
CA GLU A 126 -13.48 -3.24 6.72
C GLU A 126 -13.75 -1.73 6.76
N CYS A 127 -13.71 -1.12 7.95
CA CYS A 127 -13.89 0.32 8.10
C CYS A 127 -12.85 1.11 7.30
N TYR A 128 -11.58 0.68 7.35
CA TYR A 128 -10.48 1.34 6.65
C TYR A 128 -10.61 1.25 5.14
N ILE A 129 -10.85 0.04 4.60
CA ILE A 129 -11.02 -0.19 3.17
C ILE A 129 -12.23 0.55 2.61
N LYS A 130 -13.36 0.51 3.30
CA LYS A 130 -14.57 1.23 2.91
C LYS A 130 -14.34 2.74 2.90
N TRP A 131 -13.62 3.27 3.88
CA TRP A 131 -13.25 4.69 3.90
C TRP A 131 -12.31 5.04 2.74
N LEU A 132 -11.28 4.24 2.48
CA LEU A 132 -10.38 4.45 1.35
C LEU A 132 -11.15 4.48 0.02
N HIS A 133 -12.10 3.55 -0.16
CA HIS A 133 -12.89 3.47 -1.37
C HIS A 133 -13.73 4.73 -1.60
N HIS A 134 -14.41 5.23 -0.57
CA HIS A 134 -15.44 6.25 -0.73
C HIS A 134 -15.03 7.69 -0.37
N ASN A 135 -13.87 7.92 0.28
CA ASN A 135 -13.51 9.26 0.77
C ASN A 135 -13.29 10.32 -0.34
N GLY A 136 -13.05 9.89 -1.59
CA GLY A 136 -12.85 10.79 -2.73
C GLY A 136 -11.53 11.55 -2.74
N GLU A 137 -10.63 11.23 -1.83
CA GLU A 137 -9.28 11.80 -1.73
C GLU A 137 -8.30 10.99 -2.58
N ALA A 138 -7.26 11.67 -3.07
CA ALA A 138 -6.17 11.00 -3.76
C ALA A 138 -5.33 10.17 -2.78
N ILE A 139 -4.92 8.97 -3.17
CA ILE A 139 -3.95 8.16 -2.42
C ILE A 139 -2.58 8.85 -2.47
N GLY A 140 -2.03 9.19 -1.31
CA GLY A 140 -0.78 9.93 -1.18
C GLY A 140 0.37 9.28 -1.95
N TYR A 141 1.20 10.10 -2.61
CA TYR A 141 2.24 9.71 -3.58
C TYR A 141 1.74 9.07 -4.89
N THR A 142 0.44 9.10 -5.12
CA THR A 142 -0.17 8.70 -6.39
C THR A 142 -1.17 9.76 -6.84
N SER A 143 -1.71 9.61 -8.04
CA SER A 143 -2.86 10.39 -8.52
C SER A 143 -4.17 9.58 -8.48
N VAL A 144 -4.21 8.47 -7.74
CA VAL A 144 -5.36 7.55 -7.72
C VAL A 144 -6.41 8.07 -6.76
N VAL A 145 -7.65 8.23 -7.23
CA VAL A 145 -8.83 8.45 -6.39
C VAL A 145 -9.72 7.22 -6.52
N LEU A 146 -9.87 6.43 -5.46
CA LEU A 146 -10.45 5.08 -5.54
C LEU A 146 -11.90 5.08 -6.04
N ASN A 147 -12.73 6.03 -5.60
CA ASN A 147 -14.13 6.16 -6.06
C ASN A 147 -14.29 6.50 -7.56
N GLN A 148 -13.19 6.77 -8.29
CA GLN A 148 -13.21 6.98 -9.74
C GLN A 148 -13.00 5.67 -10.52
N GLY A 149 -12.66 4.56 -9.85
CA GLY A 149 -12.45 3.25 -10.47
C GLY A 149 -11.48 3.31 -11.65
N PHE A 150 -11.87 2.74 -12.79
CA PHE A 150 -11.04 2.71 -14.02
C PHE A 150 -10.91 4.05 -14.76
N ASN A 151 -11.51 5.14 -14.28
CA ASN A 151 -11.23 6.48 -14.81
C ASN A 151 -9.84 6.98 -14.38
N ASN A 152 -9.22 6.34 -13.38
CA ASN A 152 -7.82 6.55 -13.03
C ASN A 152 -6.86 6.04 -14.13
N ASN A 153 -5.60 6.50 -14.07
CA ASN A 153 -4.53 5.81 -14.78
C ASN A 153 -4.39 4.38 -14.26
N PHE A 154 -4.68 3.38 -15.10
CA PHE A 154 -4.72 1.99 -14.67
C PHE A 154 -3.39 1.46 -14.11
N SER A 155 -2.25 1.99 -14.56
CA SER A 155 -0.94 1.58 -14.02
C SER A 155 -0.77 1.98 -12.56
N GLN A 156 -1.28 3.16 -12.17
CA GLN A 156 -1.25 3.60 -10.78
C GLN A 156 -2.36 2.90 -9.97
N LEU A 157 -3.57 2.80 -10.53
CA LEU A 157 -4.69 2.11 -9.88
C LEU A 157 -4.31 0.67 -9.51
N TYR A 158 -3.70 -0.06 -10.45
CA TYR A 158 -3.22 -1.42 -10.23
C TYR A 158 -2.28 -1.53 -9.04
N LYS A 159 -1.34 -0.59 -8.87
CA LYS A 159 -0.41 -0.60 -7.72
C LYS A 159 -1.15 -0.49 -6.40
N VAL A 160 -2.19 0.35 -6.34
CA VAL A 160 -3.02 0.50 -5.15
C VAL A 160 -3.86 -0.75 -4.94
N TYR A 161 -4.56 -1.24 -5.97
CA TYR A 161 -5.38 -2.45 -5.89
C TYR A 161 -4.59 -3.68 -5.49
N PHE A 162 -3.36 -3.83 -5.97
CA PHE A 162 -2.50 -4.96 -5.58
C PHE A 162 -2.11 -4.94 -4.10
N LEU A 163 -2.01 -3.76 -3.48
CA LEU A 163 -1.81 -3.68 -2.03
C LEU A 163 -3.12 -3.94 -1.30
N LEU A 164 -4.22 -3.34 -1.76
CA LEU A 164 -5.53 -3.54 -1.16
C LEU A 164 -6.00 -4.99 -1.25
N SER A 165 -5.65 -5.73 -2.30
CA SER A 165 -6.05 -7.14 -2.48
C SER A 165 -5.50 -8.09 -1.42
N LYS A 166 -4.59 -7.63 -0.56
CA LYS A 166 -4.11 -8.39 0.59
C LYS A 166 -5.08 -8.37 1.76
N PHE A 167 -5.94 -7.37 1.85
CA PHE A 167 -6.99 -7.34 2.87
C PHE A 167 -8.13 -8.28 2.47
N SER A 168 -8.63 -9.06 3.43
CA SER A 168 -9.76 -9.98 3.23
C SER A 168 -11.02 -9.30 2.68
N SER A 169 -11.29 -8.05 3.08
CA SER A 169 -12.47 -7.27 2.69
C SER A 169 -12.41 -6.67 1.28
N PHE A 170 -11.25 -6.69 0.61
CA PHE A 170 -11.06 -6.04 -0.70
C PHE A 170 -12.03 -6.54 -1.77
N LYS A 171 -12.20 -7.86 -1.88
CA LYS A 171 -13.04 -8.46 -2.92
C LYS A 171 -14.51 -8.05 -2.78
N THR A 172 -14.97 -7.94 -1.54
CA THR A 172 -16.35 -7.54 -1.23
C THR A 172 -16.54 -6.05 -1.49
N GLU A 173 -15.60 -5.21 -1.06
CA GLU A 173 -15.70 -3.76 -1.23
C GLU A 173 -15.61 -3.32 -2.70
N PHE A 174 -14.75 -3.96 -3.50
CA PHE A 174 -14.47 -3.60 -4.90
C PHE A 174 -15.10 -4.56 -5.92
N GLU A 175 -16.22 -5.21 -5.58
CA GLU A 175 -16.86 -6.22 -6.43
C GLU A 175 -17.24 -5.67 -7.81
N GLU A 176 -17.73 -4.43 -7.88
CA GLU A 176 -18.15 -3.78 -9.12
C GLU A 176 -16.97 -3.54 -10.06
N GLU A 177 -15.83 -3.08 -9.53
CA GLU A 177 -14.60 -2.87 -10.28
C GLU A 177 -14.00 -4.20 -10.74
N LEU A 178 -13.98 -5.20 -9.87
CA LEU A 178 -13.48 -6.53 -10.22
C LEU A 178 -14.36 -7.19 -11.31
N THR A 179 -15.68 -7.02 -11.24
CA THR A 179 -16.62 -7.46 -12.28
C THR A 179 -16.36 -6.72 -13.60
N THR A 180 -16.10 -5.42 -13.54
CA THR A 180 -15.74 -4.63 -14.71
C THR A 180 -14.42 -5.11 -15.31
N LEU A 181 -13.40 -5.37 -14.48
CA LEU A 181 -12.12 -5.92 -14.92
C LEU A 181 -12.30 -7.25 -15.64
N LEU A 182 -13.12 -8.17 -15.12
CA LEU A 182 -13.41 -9.46 -15.76
C LEU A 182 -14.00 -9.33 -17.17
N LYS A 183 -14.77 -8.27 -17.43
CA LYS A 183 -15.36 -7.96 -18.74
C LYS A 183 -14.34 -7.37 -19.74
N MET A 184 -13.19 -6.90 -19.27
CA MET A 184 -12.12 -6.35 -20.13
C MET A 184 -11.27 -7.43 -20.83
N ARG A 185 -11.54 -8.72 -20.58
CA ARG A 185 -10.86 -9.83 -21.27
C ARG A 185 -11.21 -9.87 -22.75
N ASN A 186 -10.26 -10.30 -23.57
CA ASN A 186 -10.52 -10.59 -24.97
C ASN A 186 -11.27 -11.93 -25.13
N LYS A 187 -11.59 -12.31 -26.38
CA LYS A 187 -12.31 -13.56 -26.71
C LYS A 187 -11.59 -14.83 -26.23
N ASP A 188 -10.28 -14.77 -26.10
CA ASP A 188 -9.43 -15.87 -25.65
C ASP A 188 -9.22 -15.86 -24.12
N GLY A 189 -9.86 -14.93 -23.40
CA GLY A 189 -9.78 -14.82 -21.94
C GLY A 189 -8.58 -14.05 -21.40
N PHE A 190 -7.76 -13.40 -22.23
CA PHE A 190 -6.58 -12.64 -21.79
C PHE A 190 -6.90 -11.16 -21.59
N TRP A 191 -6.20 -10.54 -20.64
CA TRP A 191 -6.10 -9.08 -20.53
C TRP A 191 -4.92 -8.55 -21.33
N ASN A 192 -5.13 -7.39 -21.96
CA ASN A 192 -4.05 -6.62 -22.55
C ASN A 192 -4.32 -5.12 -22.41
N PHE A 193 -3.70 -4.50 -21.41
CA PHE A 193 -3.81 -3.07 -21.13
C PHE A 193 -2.91 -2.17 -22.01
N GLY A 194 -2.25 -2.73 -23.03
CA GLY A 194 -1.40 -2.00 -23.94
C GLY A 194 -0.04 -1.57 -23.35
N ARG A 195 0.81 -1.00 -24.20
CA ARG A 195 2.20 -0.66 -23.85
C ARG A 195 2.35 0.43 -22.79
N ALA A 196 1.31 1.25 -22.61
CA ALA A 196 1.28 2.29 -21.59
C ALA A 196 1.08 1.73 -20.18
N PHE A 197 0.67 0.46 -20.05
CA PHE A 197 0.57 -0.18 -18.74
C PHE A 197 1.96 -0.45 -18.14
N SER A 198 2.25 0.30 -17.10
CA SER A 198 3.53 0.31 -16.40
C SER A 198 3.40 -0.41 -15.06
N CYS A 199 3.65 -1.70 -15.11
CA CYS A 199 3.80 -2.57 -13.95
C CYS A 199 5.11 -3.36 -14.07
N GLN A 200 5.38 -4.21 -13.07
CA GLN A 200 6.50 -5.13 -13.13
C GLN A 200 6.46 -5.96 -14.41
N LYS A 201 7.61 -6.06 -15.10
CA LYS A 201 7.74 -6.89 -16.30
C LYS A 201 8.11 -8.30 -15.85
N LEU A 202 7.34 -9.29 -16.27
CA LEU A 202 7.54 -10.69 -15.87
C LEU A 202 8.34 -11.44 -16.94
N SER A 203 8.16 -11.05 -18.20
CA SER A 203 8.88 -11.62 -19.34
C SER A 203 9.99 -10.67 -19.85
N ASP A 204 11.12 -11.23 -20.30
CA ASP A 204 12.23 -10.47 -20.90
C ASP A 204 11.78 -9.69 -22.16
N ASP A 205 10.98 -10.31 -23.02
CA ASP A 205 10.36 -9.68 -24.19
C ASP A 205 8.91 -9.25 -23.94
N TRP A 206 8.71 -8.43 -22.90
CA TRP A 206 7.39 -7.92 -22.52
C TRP A 206 6.71 -7.04 -23.58
N ARG A 207 7.44 -6.59 -24.61
CA ARG A 207 6.90 -5.72 -25.66
C ARG A 207 6.17 -6.49 -26.76
N SER A 208 6.42 -7.79 -26.90
CA SER A 208 5.67 -8.63 -27.83
C SER A 208 4.21 -8.78 -27.37
N LYS A 209 3.28 -8.83 -28.32
CA LYS A 209 1.84 -8.90 -28.02
C LYS A 209 1.48 -10.13 -27.19
N VAL A 210 2.09 -11.27 -27.48
CA VAL A 210 1.86 -12.53 -26.78
C VAL A 210 2.32 -12.46 -25.33
N ARG A 211 3.56 -12.00 -25.08
CA ARG A 211 4.06 -11.84 -23.71
C ARG A 211 3.27 -10.80 -22.93
N MET A 212 2.89 -9.70 -23.58
CA MET A 212 2.04 -8.67 -22.97
C MET A 212 0.68 -9.24 -22.53
N ASN A 213 0.04 -10.09 -23.36
CA ASN A 213 -1.20 -10.77 -22.95
C ASN A 213 -1.00 -11.63 -21.70
N ILE A 214 0.08 -12.42 -21.67
CA ILE A 214 0.38 -13.33 -20.55
C ILE A 214 0.68 -12.52 -19.28
N ASP A 215 1.65 -11.61 -19.35
CA ASP A 215 2.09 -10.80 -18.22
C ASP A 215 0.90 -10.01 -17.64
N HIS A 216 0.14 -9.29 -18.47
CA HIS A 216 -0.99 -8.49 -18.01
C HIS A 216 -2.11 -9.34 -17.42
N THR A 217 -2.31 -10.55 -17.94
CA THR A 217 -3.27 -11.52 -17.39
C THR A 217 -2.84 -12.00 -16.02
N ILE A 218 -1.57 -12.37 -15.84
CA ILE A 218 -1.03 -12.77 -14.52
C ILE A 218 -1.22 -11.61 -13.54
N MET A 219 -0.83 -10.39 -13.93
CA MET A 219 -0.97 -9.20 -13.08
C MET A 219 -2.43 -8.97 -12.67
N ALA A 220 -3.39 -9.06 -13.60
CA ALA A 220 -4.81 -8.92 -13.28
C ALA A 220 -5.32 -10.02 -12.34
N LEU A 221 -4.91 -11.28 -12.57
CA LEU A 221 -5.30 -12.43 -11.75
C LEU A 221 -4.80 -12.31 -10.30
N LEU A 222 -3.67 -11.64 -10.05
CA LEU A 222 -3.18 -11.37 -8.70
C LEU A 222 -4.14 -10.53 -7.85
N LEU A 223 -5.04 -9.75 -8.46
CA LEU A 223 -6.08 -9.03 -7.72
C LEU A 223 -7.21 -9.94 -7.23
N PHE A 224 -7.31 -11.15 -7.78
CA PHE A 224 -8.33 -12.15 -7.44
C PHE A 224 -7.78 -13.27 -6.56
N SER A 225 -6.46 -13.44 -6.45
CA SER A 225 -5.88 -14.38 -5.50
C SER A 225 -6.01 -13.83 -4.08
N SER A 226 -6.64 -14.59 -3.18
CA SER A 226 -6.45 -14.34 -1.74
C SER A 226 -5.01 -14.72 -1.41
N THR A 227 -4.27 -13.85 -0.73
CA THR A 227 -2.96 -14.22 -0.17
C THR A 227 -3.16 -14.77 1.22
#